data_AF-A0A8C9T760-F1
#
_entry.id   AF-A0A8C9T760-F1
#
_cell.length_a   1.000
_cell.length_b   1.000
_cell.length_c   1.000
_cell.angle_alpha   90.00
_cell.angle_beta   90.00
_cell.angle_gamma   90.00
#
_symmetry.space_group_name_H-M   'P 1'
#
loop_
_entity.id
_entity.type
_entity.pdbx_description
1 polymer ?
#
loop_
_entity_poly.entity_id
_entity_poly.type
_entity_poly.pdbx_seq_one_letter_code
_entity_poly.pdbx_strand_id
1 'polypeptide(L)' 'MSFRDLRNFTEMMRALGYPRLISVENFRTPNFALVSEILVWLVKRHSCRHVILK' A
#
# COMPACT_ATOMS: atom_id res chain seq x y z
N MET A 1 5.42 5.85 12.69
CA MET A 1 6.24 4.89 11.93
C MET A 1 7.65 5.44 11.83
N SER A 2 8.69 4.61 11.91
CA SER A 2 10.05 5.12 11.71
C SER A 2 10.27 5.46 10.23
N PHE A 3 11.25 6.32 9.93
CA PHE A 3 11.64 6.61 8.55
C PHE A 3 12.02 5.35 7.76
N ARG A 4 12.66 4.38 8.44
CA ARG A 4 13.03 3.08 7.86
C ARG A 4 11.78 2.29 7.46
N ASP A 5 10.76 2.25 8.32
CA ASP A 5 9.51 1.55 8.03
C ASP A 5 8.77 2.17 6.85
N LEU A 6 8.73 3.51 6.77
CA LEU A 6 8.08 4.22 5.68
C LEU A 6 8.76 3.96 4.34
N ARG A 7 10.10 3.94 4.32
CA ARG A 7 10.86 3.63 3.10
C ARG A 7 10.65 2.18 2.66
N ASN A 8 10.66 1.24 3.60
CA ASN A 8 10.37 -0.17 3.30
C ASN A 8 8.94 -0.31 2.74
N PHE A 9 7.98 0.38 3.35
CA PHE A 9 6.59 0.37 2.90
C PHE A 9 6.43 0.91 1.48
N THR A 10 7.03 2.06 1.14
CA THR A 10 6.94 2.62 -0.21
C THR A 10 7.58 1.70 -1.26
N GLU A 11 8.70 1.06 -0.96
CA GLU A 11 9.32 0.08 -1.88
C GLU A 11 8.47 -1.18 -2.04
N MET A 12 7.89 -1.71 -0.96
CA MET A 12 6.98 -2.85 -1.03
C MET A 12 5.75 -2.55 -1.90
N MET A 13 5.13 -1.39 -1.73
CA MET A 13 3.98 -0.98 -2.54
C MET A 13 4.34 -0.83 -4.03
N ARG A 14 5.55 -0.35 -4.32
CA ARG A 14 6.09 -0.28 -5.69
C ARG A 14 6.31 -1.67 -6.29
N ALA A 15 6.91 -2.59 -5.53
CA ALA A 15 7.13 -3.97 -5.95
C ALA A 15 5.80 -4.73 -6.20
N LEU A 16 4.76 -4.41 -5.43
CA LEU A 16 3.42 -4.97 -5.64
C LEU A 16 2.69 -4.36 -6.85
N GLY A 17 3.20 -3.27 -7.45
CA GLY A 17 2.58 -2.59 -8.59
C GLY A 17 1.34 -1.79 -8.20
N TYR A 18 1.35 -1.15 -7.02
CA TYR A 18 0.30 -0.22 -6.65
C TYR A 18 0.26 0.95 -7.66
N PRO A 19 -0.90 1.28 -8.23
CA PRO A 19 -1.00 2.18 -9.40
C PRO A 19 -0.67 3.64 -9.08
N ARG A 20 -0.77 4.05 -7.82
CA ARG A 20 -0.52 5.43 -7.39
C ARG A 20 0.90 5.57 -6.85
N LEU A 21 1.60 6.64 -7.24
CA LEU A 21 2.91 6.96 -6.69
C LEU A 21 2.76 7.36 -5.21
N ILE A 22 3.49 6.68 -4.34
CA ILE A 22 3.54 6.93 -2.90
C ILE A 22 4.95 7.30 -2.49
N SER A 23 5.09 8.31 -1.67
CA SER A 23 6.38 8.75 -1.13
C SER A 23 6.34 8.82 0.39
N VAL A 24 7.52 8.90 1.01
CA VAL A 24 7.65 9.08 2.47
C VAL A 24 7.03 10.42 2.92
N GLU A 25 7.04 11.43 2.04
CA GLU A 25 6.42 12.75 2.25
C GLU A 25 4.94 12.64 2.61
N ASN A 26 4.23 11.71 1.94
CA ASN A 26 2.79 11.51 2.13
C ASN A 26 2.42 11.04 3.54
N PHE A 27 3.40 10.63 4.34
CA PHE A 27 3.24 10.13 5.70
C PHE A 27 3.95 11.01 6.75
N ARG A 28 4.46 12.21 6.36
CA ARG A 28 5.00 13.19 7.34
C ARG A 28 3.94 13.63 8.34
N THR A 29 2.70 13.75 7.87
CA THR A 29 1.50 13.89 8.72
C THR A 29 0.64 12.64 8.56
N PRO A 30 -0.22 12.33 9.56
CA PRO A 30 -1.15 11.21 9.44
C PRO A 30 -2.05 11.37 8.20
N ASN A 31 -1.96 10.43 7.26
CA ASN A 31 -2.72 10.46 6.01
C ASN A 31 -3.67 9.26 5.94
N PHE A 32 -4.77 9.35 6.67
CA PHE A 32 -5.73 8.24 6.79
C PHE A 32 -6.38 7.86 5.45
N ALA A 33 -6.66 8.85 4.60
CA ALA A 33 -7.26 8.63 3.29
C ALA A 33 -6.38 7.76 2.38
N LEU A 34 -5.06 8.02 2.38
CA LEU A 34 -4.12 7.20 1.62
C LEU A 34 -4.00 5.79 2.19
N VAL A 35 -3.95 5.65 3.52
CA VAL A 35 -3.87 4.33 4.16
C VAL A 35 -5.11 3.49 3.88
N SER A 36 -6.31 4.08 3.95
CA SER A 36 -7.56 3.36 3.68
C SER A 36 -7.65 2.92 2.22
N GLU A 37 -7.23 3.76 1.28
CA GLU A 37 -7.14 3.41 -0.14
C GLU A 37 -6.21 2.21 -0.37
N ILE A 38 -5.03 2.23 0.24
CA ILE A 38 -4.05 1.14 0.16
C ILE A 38 -4.63 -0.16 0.75
N LEU A 39 -5.29 -0.10 1.90
CA LEU A 39 -5.91 -1.28 2.53
C LEU A 39 -7.00 -1.89 1.62
N VAL A 40 -7.87 -1.06 1.06
CA VAL A 40 -8.91 -1.52 0.11
C VAL A 40 -8.28 -2.15 -1.13
N TRP A 41 -7.22 -1.55 -1.65
CA TRP A 41 -6.49 -2.11 -2.79
C TRP A 41 -5.85 -3.47 -2.48
N LEU A 42 -5.19 -3.60 -1.32
CA LEU A 42 -4.59 -4.84 -0.87
C LEU A 42 -5.64 -5.95 -0.73
N VAL A 43 -6.77 -5.67 -0.06
CA VAL A 43 -7.86 -6.63 0.10
C VAL A 43 -8.38 -7.08 -1.26
N LYS A 44 -8.69 -6.15 -2.18
CA LYS A 44 -9.15 -6.49 -3.55
C LYS A 44 -8.14 -7.39 -4.29
N ARG A 45 -6.85 -7.09 -4.20
CA ARG A 45 -5.78 -7.89 -4.81
C ARG A 45 -5.73 -9.32 -4.25
N HIS A 46 -5.87 -9.49 -2.93
CA HIS A 46 -5.90 -10.81 -2.30
C HIS A 46 -7.19 -11.57 -2.61
N SER A 47 -8.34 -10.88 -2.61
CA SER A 47 -9.64 -11.48 -2.94
C SER A 47 -9.68 -11.99 -4.38
N CYS A 48 -9.23 -11.21 -5.38
CA CYS A 48 -9.17 -11.67 -6.77
C CYS A 48 -8.25 -12.89 -6.97
N ARG A 49 -7.19 -13.03 -6.17
CA ARG A 49 -6.28 -14.19 -6.23
C ARG A 49 -6.90 -15.47 -5.65
N HIS A 50 -7.86 -15.34 -4.74
CA HIS A 50 -8.50 -16.49 -4.09
C HIS A 50 -9.64 -17.11 -4.92
N VAL A 51 -10.21 -16.38 -5.89
CA VAL A 51 -11.28 -16.88 -6.77
C VAL A 51 -10.75 -17.76 -7.93
N ILE A 52 -9.46 -17.69 -8.24
CA ILE A 52 -8.84 -18.43 -9.35
C ILE A 52 -8.33 -19.82 -8.89
N LEU A 53 -8.33 -20.09 -7.57
CA LEU A 53 -7.82 -21.34 -6.98
C LEU A 53 -8.90 -22.21 -6.33
N LYS A 54 -10.18 -22.03 -6.68
CA LYS A 54 -11.29 -22.90 -6.25
C LYS A 54 -12.07 -23.40 -7.45
#